data_AF-A0A7V5U8I4-F1
#
_entry.id   AF-A0A7V5U8I4-F1
#
_cell.length_a   1.000
_cell.length_b   1.000
_cell.length_c   1.000
_cell.angle_alpha   90.00
_cell.angle_beta   90.00
_cell.angle_gamma   90.00
#
_symmetry.space_group_name_H-M   'P 1'
#
loop_
_entity.id
_entity.type
_entity.pdbx_description
1 polymer ?
#
loop_
_entity_poly.entity_id
_entity_poly.type
_entity_poly.pdbx_seq_one_letter_code
_entity_poly.pdbx_strand_id
1 'polypeptide(L)'
;MISSYLSSSSKERLFVSAATLYATCTSWQRLGIYLLDPSGKKINRDTWEVLYADSEELGGDDGNAANVFDLQFTSFWYTQWQEDQPGHPHLLILELGSEQKIGGMLMLPRQDSPNGRIRDYEMSRNLFKGV
;
A
#
# COMPACT_ATOMS: atom_id res chain seq x y z
N MET A 1 -16.08 -6.98 -12.09
CA MET A 1 -15.17 -5.98 -12.67
C MET A 1 -15.48 -4.64 -12.01
N ILE A 2 -14.74 -4.26 -10.97
CA ILE A 2 -14.90 -2.94 -10.34
C ILE A 2 -13.50 -2.34 -10.22
N SER A 3 -13.19 -1.46 -11.16
CA SER A 3 -12.02 -0.59 -11.13
C SER A 3 -12.43 0.67 -10.38
N SER A 4 -12.02 0.82 -9.11
CA SER A 4 -12.22 2.05 -8.36
C SER A 4 -11.20 3.09 -8.80
N TYR A 5 -11.61 4.02 -9.66
CA TYR A 5 -10.89 5.25 -9.95
C TYR A 5 -11.18 6.26 -8.83
N LEU A 6 -10.16 6.64 -8.06
CA LEU A 6 -10.28 7.75 -7.12
C LEU A 6 -9.87 9.06 -7.79
N SER A 7 -10.85 9.96 -7.90
CA SER A 7 -10.73 11.36 -8.30
C SER A 7 -10.12 12.17 -7.15
N SER A 8 -8.85 12.55 -7.26
CA SER A 8 -8.25 13.58 -6.40
C SER A 8 -8.47 14.97 -7.02
N SER A 9 -9.26 15.79 -6.33
CA SER A 9 -9.58 17.17 -6.70
C SER A 9 -8.46 18.13 -6.26
N SER A 10 -7.37 18.23 -7.03
CA SER A 10 -6.69 19.49 -7.38
C SER A 10 -5.63 19.21 -8.44
N LYS A 11 -5.56 20.07 -9.46
CA LYS A 11 -4.69 19.90 -10.64
C LYS A 11 -3.22 20.25 -10.34
N GLU A 12 -2.59 19.55 -9.42
CA GLU A 12 -1.13 19.57 -9.29
C GLU A 12 -0.58 18.16 -9.46
N ARG A 13 0.15 17.95 -10.56
CA ARG A 13 0.76 16.67 -10.93
C ARG A 13 1.86 16.38 -9.91
N LEU A 14 1.56 15.47 -8.99
CA LEU A 14 2.38 15.18 -7.81
C LEU A 14 3.66 14.43 -8.21
N PHE A 15 4.81 15.05 -7.95
CA PHE A 15 6.10 14.37 -7.92
C PHE A 15 6.40 13.90 -6.48
N VAL A 16 6.88 12.68 -6.30
CA VAL A 16 6.99 11.99 -5.01
C VAL A 16 8.18 11.02 -5.04
N SER A 17 9.13 11.13 -4.09
CA SER A 17 10.16 10.10 -3.88
C SER A 17 9.71 9.02 -2.89
N ALA A 18 8.86 9.36 -1.92
CA ALA A 18 8.33 8.43 -0.93
C ALA A 18 6.80 8.45 -0.88
N ALA A 19 6.18 7.27 -0.98
CA ALA A 19 4.73 7.10 -0.90
C ALA A 19 4.34 6.62 0.49
N THR A 20 3.41 7.34 1.12
CA THR A 20 2.80 6.92 2.39
C THR A 20 1.37 6.49 2.16
N LEU A 21 1.02 5.28 2.57
CA LEU A 21 -0.32 4.72 2.47
C LEU A 21 -0.91 4.50 3.86
N TYR A 22 -2.02 5.17 4.12
CA TYR A 22 -2.90 4.90 5.26
C TYR A 22 -4.07 4.08 4.77
N ALA A 23 -4.41 3.02 5.48
CA ALA A 23 -5.56 2.21 5.15
C ALA A 23 -6.42 1.99 6.39
N THR A 24 -7.73 2.16 6.24
CA THR A 24 -8.72 1.80 7.25
C THR A 24 -9.61 0.69 6.71
N CYS A 25 -9.69 -0.41 7.45
CA CYS A 25 -10.56 -1.55 7.16
C CYS A 25 -11.22 -2.02 8.47
N THR A 26 -12.17 -2.94 8.40
CA THR A 26 -12.84 -3.52 9.57
C THR A 26 -12.24 -4.86 10.01
N SER A 27 -11.15 -5.35 9.39
CA SER A 27 -10.29 -6.45 9.91
C SER A 27 -9.02 -6.68 9.04
N TRP A 28 -7.94 -7.16 9.66
CA TRP A 28 -6.66 -7.72 9.13
C TRP A 28 -6.30 -7.44 7.66
N GLN A 29 -5.45 -6.46 7.34
CA GLN A 29 -5.26 -5.99 5.96
C GLN A 29 -4.35 -6.90 5.12
N ARG A 30 -4.77 -7.20 3.88
CA ARG A 30 -3.90 -7.88 2.90
C ARG A 30 -3.83 -7.12 1.58
N LEU A 31 -2.61 -6.79 1.12
CA LEU A 31 -2.44 -5.89 -0.01
C LEU A 31 -1.21 -6.17 -0.87
N GLY A 32 -1.40 -6.13 -2.20
CA GLY A 32 -0.39 -5.76 -3.19
C GLY A 32 -0.76 -4.46 -3.90
N ILE A 33 0.22 -3.65 -4.30
CA ILE A 33 -0.01 -2.37 -4.99
C ILE A 33 0.76 -2.22 -6.30
N TYR A 34 0.18 -1.39 -7.18
CA TYR A 34 0.83 -0.84 -8.36
C TYR A 34 0.62 0.66 -8.35
N LEU A 35 1.69 1.44 -8.40
CA LEU A 35 1.59 2.88 -8.66
C LEU A 35 1.61 3.13 -10.16
N LEU A 36 0.75 4.05 -10.59
CA LEU A 36 0.60 4.46 -11.98
C LEU A 36 1.12 5.89 -12.14
N ASP A 37 1.82 6.16 -13.24
CA ASP A 37 2.17 7.50 -13.65
C ASP A 37 0.93 8.26 -14.18
N PRO A 38 1.04 9.57 -14.49
CA PRO A 38 -0.10 10.34 -15.02
C PRO A 38 -0.63 9.87 -16.39
N SER A 39 0.11 9.01 -17.10
CA SER A 39 -0.33 8.38 -18.35
C SER A 39 -1.03 7.02 -18.11
N GLY A 40 -1.10 6.57 -16.86
CA GLY A 40 -1.66 5.27 -16.49
C GLY A 40 -0.67 4.11 -16.61
N LYS A 41 0.62 4.38 -16.85
CA LYS A 41 1.65 3.35 -16.94
C LYS A 41 2.16 2.98 -15.55
N LYS A 42 2.37 1.69 -15.30
CA LYS A 42 2.96 1.19 -14.05
C LYS A 42 4.37 1.76 -13.86
N ILE A 43 4.61 2.32 -12.67
CA ILE A 43 5.94 2.77 -12.24
C ILE A 43 6.81 1.54 -11.94
N ASN A 44 8.09 1.61 -12.30
CA ASN A 44 9.06 0.55 -11.99
C ASN A 44 9.24 0.44 -10.45
N ARG A 45 9.36 -0.79 -9.95
CA ARG A 45 9.40 -1.11 -8.52
C ARG A 45 10.72 -1.76 -8.06
N ASP A 46 11.66 -1.93 -8.98
CA ASP A 46 12.95 -2.58 -8.71
C ASP A 46 13.79 -1.76 -7.72
N THR A 47 13.48 -0.46 -7.60
CA THR A 47 14.11 0.47 -6.67
C THR A 47 13.25 0.79 -5.45
N TRP A 48 12.14 0.07 -5.25
CA TRP A 48 11.27 0.32 -4.11
C TRP A 48 11.81 -0.35 -2.86
N GLU A 49 11.67 0.34 -1.74
CA GLU A 49 12.05 -0.15 -0.42
C GLU A 49 10.93 0.14 0.59
N VAL A 50 10.70 -0.78 1.51
CA VAL A 50 9.85 -0.50 2.68
C VAL A 50 10.68 0.29 3.68
N LEU A 51 10.27 1.53 3.95
CA LEU A 51 10.87 2.32 5.02
C LEU A 51 10.23 2.02 6.37
N TYR A 52 8.92 1.70 6.38
CA TYR A 52 8.17 1.45 7.59
C TYR A 52 6.87 0.70 7.30
N ALA A 53 6.52 -0.23 8.19
CA ALA A 53 5.18 -0.80 8.33
C ALA A 53 4.83 -0.81 9.82
N ASP A 54 3.60 -0.44 10.18
CA ASP A 54 3.19 -0.42 11.58
C ASP A 54 3.01 -1.82 12.17
N SER A 55 2.71 -2.82 11.33
CA SER A 55 2.51 -4.21 11.73
C SER A 55 2.77 -5.17 10.58
N GLU A 56 3.36 -6.32 10.88
CA GLU A 56 3.64 -7.41 9.93
C GLU A 56 3.42 -8.76 10.61
N GLU A 57 2.62 -9.64 9.99
CA GLU A 57 2.51 -11.03 10.40
C GLU A 57 3.73 -11.80 9.88
N LEU A 58 4.59 -12.24 10.80
CA LEU A 58 5.81 -13.00 10.48
C LEU A 58 5.86 -14.35 11.22
N GLY A 59 4.90 -14.62 12.11
CA GLY A 59 4.87 -15.83 12.94
C GLY A 59 3.96 -16.92 12.37
N GLY A 60 2.78 -16.54 11.90
CA GLY A 60 1.77 -17.45 11.36
C GLY A 60 1.80 -17.60 9.85
N ASP A 61 2.14 -16.53 9.12
CA ASP A 61 2.17 -16.46 7.66
C ASP A 61 3.36 -15.59 7.19
N ASP A 62 3.68 -15.63 5.89
CA ASP A 62 4.59 -14.66 5.25
C ASP A 62 3.82 -13.38 4.89
N GLY A 63 3.61 -12.54 5.90
CA GLY A 63 2.94 -11.25 5.81
C GLY A 63 3.88 -10.05 5.66
N ASN A 64 5.10 -10.24 5.15
CA ASN A 64 6.09 -9.17 5.06
C ASN A 64 5.60 -7.97 4.24
N ALA A 65 5.93 -6.75 4.67
CA ALA A 65 5.54 -5.52 4.00
C ALA A 65 6.08 -5.40 2.57
N ALA A 66 7.24 -5.97 2.26
CA ALA A 66 7.81 -5.97 0.91
C ALA A 66 6.97 -6.77 -0.09
N ASN A 67 6.15 -7.71 0.40
CA ASN A 67 5.22 -8.48 -0.42
C ASN A 67 4.15 -7.59 -1.09
N VAL A 68 4.03 -6.33 -0.68
CA VAL A 68 3.13 -5.37 -1.34
C VAL A 68 3.58 -5.02 -2.76
N PHE A 69 4.86 -5.18 -3.11
CA PHE A 69 5.41 -4.77 -4.42
C PHE A 69 6.31 -5.81 -5.11
N ASP A 70 6.39 -7.03 -4.59
CA ASP A 70 7.30 -8.11 -5.03
C ASP A 70 6.95 -8.80 -6.37
N LEU A 71 5.91 -8.32 -7.08
CA LEU A 71 5.39 -8.85 -8.34
C LEU A 71 4.73 -10.24 -8.26
N GLN A 72 4.49 -10.79 -7.08
CA GLN A 72 3.81 -12.07 -6.92
C GLN A 72 2.35 -11.85 -6.55
N PHE A 73 1.43 -12.53 -7.24
CA PHE A 73 -0.01 -12.41 -6.98
C PHE A 73 -0.46 -13.19 -5.74
N THR A 74 0.42 -14.03 -5.20
CA THR A 74 0.16 -14.97 -4.11
C THR A 74 0.72 -14.53 -2.78
N SER A 75 1.63 -13.56 -2.76
CA SER A 75 2.15 -12.92 -1.56
C SER A 75 1.43 -11.57 -1.36
N PHE A 76 1.38 -11.13 -0.12
CA PHE A 76 0.78 -9.86 0.27
C PHE A 76 1.35 -9.42 1.60
N TRP A 77 1.42 -8.10 1.82
CA TRP A 77 1.62 -7.59 3.17
C TRP A 77 0.43 -8.00 4.03
N TYR A 78 0.67 -8.47 5.26
CA TYR A 78 -0.36 -8.82 6.21
C TYR A 78 -0.03 -8.21 7.57
N THR A 79 -0.95 -7.46 8.17
CA THR A 79 -0.80 -7.02 9.56
C THR A 79 -0.96 -8.20 10.51
N GLN A 80 -0.30 -8.15 11.67
CA GLN A 80 -0.33 -9.25 12.65
C GLN A 80 -1.77 -9.60 12.98
N TRP A 81 -2.13 -10.86 12.79
CA TRP A 81 -3.48 -11.37 13.06
C TRP A 81 -3.47 -12.48 14.09
N GLN A 82 -2.32 -13.12 14.31
CA GLN A 82 -2.23 -14.21 15.28
C GLN A 82 -2.03 -13.67 16.69
N GLU A 83 -1.02 -12.83 16.88
CA GLU A 83 -0.58 -12.34 18.20
C GLU A 83 -1.21 -10.99 18.55
N ASP A 84 -0.47 -9.90 18.41
CA ASP A 84 -0.81 -8.57 18.93
C ASP A 84 -2.07 -7.96 18.32
N GLN A 85 -2.40 -8.38 17.10
CA GLN A 85 -3.70 -8.07 16.50
C GLN A 85 -4.03 -6.56 16.48
N PRO A 86 -3.11 -5.67 16.05
CA PRO A 86 -3.31 -4.23 16.16
C PRO A 86 -4.51 -3.77 15.34
N GLY A 87 -5.24 -2.79 15.88
CA GLY A 87 -6.39 -2.17 15.23
C GLY A 87 -5.99 -1.14 14.16
N HIS A 88 -6.99 -0.67 13.42
CA HIS A 88 -6.83 0.35 12.38
C HIS A 88 -6.66 1.76 12.99
N PRO A 89 -6.05 2.72 12.28
CA PRO A 89 -5.48 2.63 10.92
C PRO A 89 -4.14 1.89 10.86
N HIS A 90 -3.84 1.29 9.70
CA HIS A 90 -2.52 0.75 9.40
C HIS A 90 -1.77 1.67 8.42
N LEU A 91 -0.44 1.68 8.55
CA LEU A 91 0.47 2.61 7.89
C LEU A 91 1.62 1.84 7.23
N LEU A 92 1.80 2.10 5.94
CA LEU A 92 2.93 1.62 5.15
C LEU A 92 3.63 2.82 4.49
N ILE A 93 4.94 2.88 4.62
CA ILE A 93 5.80 3.90 3.99
C ILE A 93 6.77 3.22 3.05
N LEU A 94 6.76 3.65 1.79
CA LEU A 94 7.62 3.14 0.73
C LEU A 94 8.52 4.25 0.20
N GLU A 95 9.80 3.95 0.01
CA GLU A 95 10.71 4.74 -0.83
C GLU A 95 10.63 4.22 -2.26
N LEU A 96 10.56 5.11 -3.25
CA LEU A 96 10.47 4.74 -4.66
C LEU A 96 11.83 4.77 -5.36
N GLY A 97 12.87 5.27 -4.67
CA GLY A 97 14.26 5.32 -5.13
C GLY A 97 14.56 6.48 -6.09
N SER A 98 13.53 7.21 -6.52
CA SER A 98 13.64 8.43 -7.31
C SER A 98 12.34 9.22 -7.26
N GLU A 99 12.39 10.50 -7.60
CA GLU A 99 11.20 11.35 -7.66
C GLU A 99 10.30 10.92 -8.83
N GLN A 100 9.13 10.39 -8.52
CA GLN A 100 8.16 9.84 -9.48
C GLN A 100 6.89 10.66 -9.51
N LYS A 101 6.29 10.82 -10.70
CA LYS A 101 4.95 11.37 -10.80
C LYS A 101 3.90 10.29 -10.59
N ILE A 102 2.98 10.50 -9.64
CA ILE A 102 1.93 9.54 -9.34
C ILE A 102 0.59 10.06 -9.87
N GLY A 103 0.02 9.31 -10.80
CA GLY A 103 -1.30 9.54 -11.39
C GLY A 103 -2.41 8.65 -10.81
N GLY A 104 -2.05 7.57 -10.12
CA GLY A 104 -3.02 6.69 -9.46
C GLY A 104 -2.38 5.47 -8.80
N MET A 105 -3.22 4.65 -8.17
CA MET A 105 -2.81 3.40 -7.53
C MET A 105 -3.83 2.30 -7.85
N LEU A 106 -3.34 1.12 -8.17
CA LEU A 106 -4.13 -0.10 -8.22
C LEU A 106 -3.82 -0.92 -6.97
N MET A 107 -4.87 -1.40 -6.32
CA MET A 107 -4.78 -2.29 -5.18
C MET A 107 -5.26 -3.66 -5.59
N LEU A 108 -4.45 -4.67 -5.29
CA LEU A 108 -4.80 -6.06 -5.44
C LEU A 108 -5.06 -6.64 -4.04
N PRO A 109 -6.34 -6.83 -3.66
CA PRO A 109 -6.65 -7.54 -2.43
C PRO A 109 -6.32 -9.03 -2.57
N ARG A 110 -6.26 -9.74 -1.44
CA ARG A 110 -6.22 -11.21 -1.40
C ARG A 110 -7.28 -11.82 -2.33
N GLN A 111 -6.89 -12.84 -3.11
CA GLN A 111 -7.74 -13.45 -4.13
C GLN A 111 -8.66 -14.55 -3.61
N ASP A 112 -8.30 -15.19 -2.51
CA ASP A 112 -8.94 -16.39 -1.96
C ASP A 112 -9.82 -16.13 -0.73
N SER A 113 -9.87 -14.89 -0.21
CA SER A 113 -10.76 -14.52 0.89
C SER A 113 -11.27 -13.07 0.77
N PRO A 114 -12.52 -12.78 1.19
CA PRO A 114 -13.00 -11.40 1.30
C PRO A 114 -12.46 -10.65 2.54
N ASN A 115 -11.91 -11.37 3.52
CA ASN A 115 -11.39 -10.76 4.74
C ASN A 115 -10.12 -9.96 4.44
N GLY A 116 -9.99 -8.79 5.06
CA GLY A 116 -8.80 -7.96 4.92
C GLY A 116 -8.75 -7.00 3.74
N ARG A 117 -9.88 -6.81 3.07
CA ARG A 117 -9.99 -5.87 1.95
C ARG A 117 -10.06 -4.43 2.45
N ILE A 118 -9.06 -3.64 2.12
CA ILE A 118 -9.01 -2.21 2.42
C ILE A 118 -10.27 -1.51 1.90
N ARG A 119 -10.96 -0.79 2.78
CA ARG A 119 -12.21 -0.08 2.46
C ARG A 119 -11.92 1.37 2.09
N ASP A 120 -11.31 2.11 3.01
CA ASP A 120 -10.84 3.46 2.76
C ASP A 120 -9.33 3.51 2.88
N TYR A 121 -8.70 4.38 2.09
CA TYR A 121 -7.27 4.63 2.17
C TYR A 121 -6.98 6.09 1.85
N GLU A 122 -5.84 6.57 2.36
CA GLU A 122 -5.28 7.86 2.02
C GLU A 122 -3.84 7.67 1.57
N MET A 123 -3.46 8.35 0.49
CA MET A 123 -2.09 8.36 0.00
C MET A 123 -1.50 9.76 0.18
N SER A 124 -0.40 9.85 0.90
CA SER A 124 0.32 11.09 1.21
C SER A 124 1.76 11.06 0.70
N ARG A 125 2.29 12.23 0.36
CA ARG A 125 3.71 12.45 0.00
C ARG A 125 4.61 12.76 1.21
N ASN A 126 4.01 13.16 2.33
CA ASN A 126 4.76 13.63 3.48
C ASN A 126 5.03 12.44 4.40
N LEU A 127 6.31 12.20 4.72
CA LEU A 127 6.68 11.50 5.96
C LEU A 127 5.92 12.19 7.10
N PHE A 128 5.12 11.42 7.84
CA PHE A 128 4.34 11.95 8.96
C PHE A 128 5.32 12.64 9.92
N LYS A 129 5.23 13.98 10.02
CA LYS A 129 5.99 14.75 11.02
C LYS A 129 5.22 14.67 12.33
N GLY A 130 5.45 13.61 13.10
CA GLY A 130 5.11 13.60 14.53
C GLY A 130 4.13 12.52 14.95
N VAL A 131 4.65 11.63 15.81
CA VAL A 131 4.01 11.30 17.09
C VAL A 131 4.02 12.55 17.98
#